data_AF-A0A1C4WZD5-F1
#
_entry.id   AF-A0A1C4WZD5-F1
#
_cell.length_a   1.000
_cell.length_b   1.000
_cell.length_c   1.000
_cell.angle_alpha   90.00
_cell.angle_beta   90.00
_cell.angle_gamma   90.00
#
_symmetry.space_group_name_H-M   'P 1'
#
loop_
_entity.id
_entity.type
_entity.pdbx_description
1 polymer ?
#
loop_
_entity_poly.entity_id
_entity_poly.type
_entity_poly.pdbx_seq_one_letter_code
_entity_poly.pdbx_strand_id
1 'polypeptide(L)'
;MTDAAQRERLLGRPLPSVSYRLLVDQDGAAAAQEALAVAQRHLRQVTLADRSPEDVAAAHARVDAAARAVDACYETIVLTALPLVGEVTTESLIAAHPPTDAQMAAAKTDRDKARHAGEEVPPWPAWNDATFRPALLAASAQTAGMSEQDWAVMLGERMSAGEVRGLWAACVAINLTGRAAEPVVLPKGWTRTSS
;
A
#
# COMPACT_ATOMS: atom_id res chain seq x y z
N MET A 1 14.90 33.14 -9.45
CA MET A 1 13.96 32.02 -9.69
C MET A 1 12.62 32.50 -9.16
N THR A 2 11.60 32.62 -10.01
CA THR A 2 10.30 33.21 -9.61
C THR A 2 9.49 32.21 -8.78
N ASP A 3 8.66 32.71 -7.86
CA ASP A 3 7.75 31.87 -7.06
C ASP A 3 6.84 30.98 -7.93
N ALA A 4 6.49 31.45 -9.12
CA ALA A 4 5.73 30.68 -10.11
C ALA A 4 6.46 29.41 -10.58
N ALA A 5 7.76 29.52 -10.92
CA ALA A 5 8.56 28.37 -11.36
C ALA A 5 8.83 27.38 -10.21
N GLN A 6 8.91 27.86 -8.97
CA GLN A 6 9.03 27.00 -7.80
C GLN A 6 7.72 26.26 -7.52
N ARG A 7 6.58 26.95 -7.61
CA ARG A 7 5.25 26.36 -7.44
C ARG A 7 4.95 25.31 -8.50
N GLU A 8 5.24 25.59 -9.77
CA GLU A 8 5.03 24.66 -10.89
C GLU A 8 5.86 23.38 -10.73
N ARG A 9 7.12 23.51 -10.31
CA ARG A 9 7.99 22.36 -10.03
C ARG A 9 7.56 21.54 -8.82
N LEU A 10 6.93 22.15 -7.81
CA LEU A 10 6.37 21.43 -6.67
C LEU A 10 5.08 20.70 -7.04
N LEU A 11 4.24 21.31 -7.89
CA LEU A 11 3.00 20.70 -8.38
C LEU A 11 3.23 19.58 -9.41
N GLY A 12 4.36 19.60 -10.13
CA GLY A 12 4.72 18.57 -11.12
C GLY A 12 5.44 17.34 -10.55
N ARG A 13 5.62 17.24 -9.23
CA ARG A 13 6.27 16.06 -8.64
C ARG A 13 5.34 14.84 -8.72
N PRO A 14 5.89 13.65 -9.05
CA PRO A 14 5.11 12.43 -8.96
C PRO A 14 4.63 12.25 -7.52
N LEU A 15 3.37 11.87 -7.37
CA LEU A 15 2.78 11.60 -6.08
C LEU A 15 3.46 10.36 -5.46
N PRO A 16 3.61 10.30 -4.13
CA PRO A 16 4.15 9.12 -3.46
C PRO A 16 3.37 7.86 -3.86
N SER A 17 4.10 6.77 -4.13
CA SER A 17 3.51 5.49 -4.51
C SER A 17 4.14 4.34 -3.72
N VAL A 18 3.35 3.28 -3.47
CA VAL A 18 3.81 2.04 -2.85
C VAL A 18 3.33 0.85 -3.69
N SER A 19 4.22 -0.10 -3.95
CA SER A 19 3.90 -1.36 -4.61
C SER A 19 3.46 -2.39 -3.58
N TYR A 20 2.28 -2.97 -3.75
CA TYR A 20 1.74 -4.05 -2.94
C TYR A 20 1.68 -5.33 -3.78
N ARG A 21 2.32 -6.41 -3.30
CA ARG A 21 2.29 -7.71 -3.95
C ARG A 21 1.13 -8.54 -3.42
N LEU A 22 0.14 -8.78 -4.28
CA LEU A 22 -1.02 -9.62 -4.01
C LEU A 22 -0.75 -11.03 -4.52
N LEU A 23 -1.04 -12.06 -3.71
CA LEU A 23 -0.93 -13.44 -4.14
C LEU A 23 -2.16 -13.80 -5.00
N VAL A 24 -1.94 -14.21 -6.25
CA VAL A 24 -3.03 -14.56 -7.19
C VAL A 24 -3.11 -16.05 -7.50
N ASP A 25 -2.04 -16.79 -7.24
CA ASP A 25 -1.98 -18.25 -7.40
C ASP A 25 -1.48 -18.89 -6.10
N GLN A 26 -2.40 -19.16 -5.17
CA GLN A 26 -2.08 -19.72 -3.87
C GLN A 26 -1.54 -21.15 -3.98
N ASP A 27 -2.11 -21.95 -4.88
CA ASP A 27 -1.73 -23.35 -5.06
C ASP A 27 -0.35 -23.47 -5.70
N GLY A 28 -0.04 -22.65 -6.70
CA GLY A 28 1.26 -22.63 -7.38
C GLY A 28 2.38 -21.99 -6.55
N ALA A 29 2.06 -21.02 -5.67
CA ALA A 29 3.09 -20.29 -4.93
C ALA A 29 3.93 -21.19 -4.00
N ALA A 30 3.31 -22.15 -3.31
CA ALA A 30 4.05 -23.06 -2.43
C ALA A 30 5.06 -23.90 -3.23
N ALA A 31 4.63 -24.45 -4.37
CA ALA A 31 5.49 -25.25 -5.25
C ALA A 31 6.61 -24.39 -5.87
N ALA A 32 6.30 -23.17 -6.30
CA ALA A 32 7.29 -22.24 -6.86
C ALA A 32 8.34 -21.84 -5.82
N GLN A 33 7.93 -21.58 -4.58
CA GLN A 33 8.83 -21.27 -3.46
C GLN A 33 9.75 -22.45 -3.11
N GLU A 34 9.21 -23.68 -3.12
CA GLU A 34 10.01 -24.89 -2.91
C GLU A 34 11.05 -25.06 -4.03
N ALA A 35 10.64 -24.90 -5.29
CA ALA A 35 11.54 -24.98 -6.44
C ALA A 35 12.67 -23.94 -6.36
N LEU A 36 12.36 -22.71 -5.93
CA LEU A 36 13.36 -21.66 -5.69
C LEU A 36 14.34 -22.07 -4.57
N ALA A 37 13.85 -22.59 -3.45
CA ALA A 37 14.70 -23.06 -2.36
C ALA A 37 15.62 -24.22 -2.79
N VAL A 38 15.13 -25.14 -3.62
CA VAL A 38 15.94 -26.21 -4.23
C VAL A 38 17.03 -25.64 -5.14
N ALA A 39 16.69 -24.71 -6.03
CA ALA A 39 17.65 -24.08 -6.94
C ALA A 39 18.74 -23.31 -6.18
N GLN A 40 18.38 -22.58 -5.12
CA GLN A 40 19.33 -21.86 -4.27
C GLN A 40 20.26 -22.81 -3.51
N ARG A 41 19.76 -23.94 -2.99
CA ARG A 41 20.61 -24.99 -2.37
C ARG A 41 21.61 -25.54 -3.38
N HIS A 42 21.17 -25.81 -4.61
CA HIS A 42 22.03 -26.32 -5.66
C HIS A 42 23.13 -25.32 -6.05
N LEU A 43 22.79 -24.04 -6.22
CA LEU A 43 23.77 -22.99 -6.49
C LEU A 43 24.85 -22.93 -5.40
N ARG A 44 24.45 -22.98 -4.12
CA ARG A 44 25.41 -23.03 -3.00
C ARG A 44 26.33 -24.25 -3.08
N GLN A 45 25.80 -25.43 -3.40
CA GLN A 45 26.60 -26.65 -3.53
C GLN A 45 27.62 -26.56 -4.67
N VAL A 46 27.19 -26.08 -5.85
CA VAL A 46 28.06 -25.91 -7.03
C VAL A 46 29.17 -24.90 -6.75
N THR A 47 28.84 -23.79 -6.08
CA THR A 47 29.81 -22.76 -5.70
C THR A 47 30.83 -23.26 -4.68
N LEU A 48 30.39 -23.98 -3.63
CA LEU A 48 31.28 -24.52 -2.60
C LEU A 48 32.17 -25.65 -3.10
N ALA A 49 31.72 -26.39 -4.11
CA ALA A 49 32.48 -27.48 -4.72
C ALA A 49 33.49 -27.00 -5.79
N ASP A 50 33.68 -25.68 -5.94
CA ASP A 50 34.58 -25.04 -6.91
C ASP A 50 34.42 -25.61 -8.33
N ARG A 51 33.16 -25.75 -8.75
CA ARG A 51 32.81 -26.27 -10.07
C ARG A 51 33.17 -25.27 -11.17
N SER A 52 33.08 -25.72 -12.42
CA SER A 52 33.42 -24.88 -13.56
C SER A 52 32.55 -23.61 -13.59
N PRO A 53 33.05 -22.49 -14.16
CA PRO A 53 32.25 -21.29 -14.34
C PRO A 53 30.94 -21.53 -15.11
N GLU A 54 30.93 -22.50 -16.03
CA GLU A 54 29.74 -22.90 -16.79
C GLU A 54 28.67 -23.53 -15.87
N ASP A 55 29.08 -24.42 -14.96
CA ASP A 55 28.17 -25.04 -13.99
C ASP A 55 27.55 -23.99 -13.05
N VAL A 56 28.36 -23.02 -12.60
CA VAL A 56 27.90 -21.91 -11.75
C VAL A 56 26.90 -21.04 -12.50
N ALA A 57 27.19 -20.69 -13.76
CA ALA A 57 26.28 -19.91 -14.61
C ALA A 57 24.94 -20.64 -14.84
N ALA A 58 24.98 -21.94 -15.09
CA ALA A 58 23.77 -22.76 -15.24
C ALA A 58 22.95 -22.80 -13.93
N ALA A 59 23.60 -22.91 -12.77
CA ALA A 59 22.92 -22.88 -11.48
C ALA A 59 22.28 -21.51 -11.19
N HIS A 60 22.92 -20.40 -11.55
CA HIS A 60 22.32 -19.06 -11.49
C HIS A 60 21.08 -18.96 -12.38
N ALA A 61 21.15 -19.41 -13.63
CA ALA A 61 20.02 -19.39 -14.54
C ALA A 61 18.80 -20.17 -13.99
N ARG A 62 19.04 -21.27 -13.26
CA ARG A 62 17.97 -22.03 -12.57
C ARG A 62 17.34 -21.25 -11.43
N VAL A 63 18.14 -20.51 -10.64
CA VAL A 63 17.61 -19.62 -9.58
C VAL A 63 16.76 -18.52 -10.20
N ASP A 64 17.24 -17.88 -11.26
CA ASP A 64 16.51 -16.81 -11.93
C ASP A 64 15.18 -17.31 -12.53
N ALA A 65 15.19 -18.50 -13.13
CA ALA A 65 13.97 -19.12 -13.65
C ALA A 65 12.96 -19.42 -12.52
N ALA A 66 13.42 -19.98 -11.41
CA ALA A 66 12.56 -20.27 -10.26
C ALA A 66 12.03 -18.99 -9.59
N ALA A 67 12.85 -17.94 -9.50
CA ALA A 67 12.45 -16.64 -8.97
C ALA A 67 11.34 -16.01 -9.83
N ARG A 68 11.47 -16.05 -11.16
CA ARG A 68 10.41 -15.60 -12.08
C ARG A 68 9.12 -16.41 -11.92
N ALA A 69 9.22 -17.72 -11.66
CA ALA A 69 8.04 -18.54 -11.41
C ALA A 69 7.34 -18.14 -10.10
N VAL A 70 8.09 -17.85 -9.03
CA VAL A 70 7.51 -17.27 -7.81
C VAL A 70 6.87 -15.92 -8.12
N ASP A 71 7.53 -15.06 -8.89
CA ASP A 71 6.99 -13.75 -9.21
C ASP A 71 5.69 -13.81 -9.99
N ALA A 72 5.53 -14.78 -10.90
CA ALA A 72 4.30 -15.02 -11.65
C ALA A 72 3.11 -15.42 -10.78
N CYS A 73 3.32 -15.92 -9.56
CA CYS A 73 2.24 -16.22 -8.61
C CYS A 73 1.67 -14.97 -7.92
N TYR A 74 2.29 -13.79 -8.12
CA TYR A 74 1.85 -12.54 -7.52
C TYR A 74 1.51 -11.50 -8.58
N GLU A 75 0.49 -10.69 -8.29
CA GLU A 75 0.19 -9.47 -9.03
C GLU A 75 0.66 -8.26 -8.21
N THR A 76 1.20 -7.25 -8.87
CA THR A 76 1.66 -6.02 -8.19
C THR A 76 0.64 -4.91 -8.40
N ILE A 77 0.00 -4.49 -7.32
CA ILE A 77 -0.86 -3.31 -7.27
C ILE A 77 -0.01 -2.10 -6.90
N VAL A 78 -0.02 -1.06 -7.72
CA VAL A 78 0.66 0.20 -7.41
C VAL A 78 -0.37 1.17 -6.82
N LEU A 79 -0.21 1.46 -5.52
CA LEU A 79 -1.03 2.44 -4.82
C LEU A 79 -0.35 3.80 -4.90
N THR A 80 -1.07 4.81 -5.33
CA THR A 80 -0.60 6.19 -5.43
C THR A 80 -1.38 7.07 -4.46
N ALA A 81 -0.70 8.00 -3.79
CA ALA A 81 -1.36 8.99 -2.95
C ALA A 81 -2.34 9.82 -3.77
N LEU A 82 -3.53 10.10 -3.23
CA LEU A 82 -4.45 11.08 -3.79
C LEU A 82 -3.89 12.50 -3.68
N PRO A 83 -4.29 13.42 -4.58
CA PRO A 83 -3.89 14.82 -4.46
C PRO A 83 -4.50 15.48 -3.22
N LEU A 84 -3.87 16.57 -2.76
CA LEU A 84 -4.37 17.41 -1.64
C LEU A 84 -5.47 18.37 -2.06
N VAL A 85 -5.58 18.65 -3.36
CA VAL A 85 -6.52 19.58 -3.95
C VAL A 85 -7.09 18.96 -5.22
N GLY A 86 -8.36 19.23 -5.51
CA GLY A 86 -9.07 18.69 -6.66
C GLY A 86 -10.39 18.05 -6.26
N GLU A 87 -11.03 17.38 -7.22
CA GLU A 87 -12.33 16.73 -7.01
C GLU A 87 -12.20 15.44 -6.20
N VAL A 88 -11.15 14.65 -6.46
CA VAL A 88 -10.88 13.38 -5.81
C VAL A 88 -9.73 13.55 -4.83
N THR A 89 -10.06 13.80 -3.57
CA THR A 89 -9.16 13.92 -2.43
C THR A 89 -9.59 12.93 -1.36
N THR A 90 -8.73 12.70 -0.37
CA THR A 90 -9.10 11.86 0.77
C THR A 90 -10.32 12.43 1.50
N GLU A 91 -10.33 13.73 1.72
CA GLU A 91 -11.37 14.46 2.42
C GLU A 91 -12.70 14.41 1.65
N SER A 92 -12.67 14.55 0.31
CA SER A 92 -13.88 14.44 -0.51
C SER A 92 -14.44 13.02 -0.52
N LEU A 93 -13.58 11.98 -0.53
CA LEU A 93 -14.04 10.60 -0.36
C LEU A 93 -14.63 10.35 1.03
N ILE A 94 -14.01 10.84 2.11
CA ILE A 94 -14.58 10.69 3.47
C ILE A 94 -15.97 11.33 3.53
N ALA A 95 -16.14 12.52 2.93
CA ALA A 95 -17.43 13.19 2.87
C ALA A 95 -18.48 12.42 2.04
N ALA A 96 -18.06 11.75 0.96
CA ALA A 96 -18.93 10.94 0.10
C ALA A 96 -19.38 9.62 0.76
N HIS A 97 -18.62 9.13 1.75
CA HIS A 97 -18.87 7.85 2.43
C HIS A 97 -19.04 8.05 3.95
N PRO A 98 -20.06 8.80 4.40
CA PRO A 98 -20.25 9.05 5.83
C PRO A 98 -20.57 7.74 6.58
N PRO A 99 -20.22 7.63 7.87
CA PRO A 99 -20.61 6.49 8.70
C PRO A 99 -22.12 6.26 8.65
N THR A 100 -22.52 4.99 8.67
CA THR A 100 -23.94 4.62 8.77
C THR A 100 -24.47 4.86 10.19
N ASP A 101 -25.79 5.04 10.33
CA ASP A 101 -26.45 5.15 11.64
C ASP A 101 -26.16 3.95 12.53
N ALA A 102 -26.08 2.75 11.95
CA ALA A 102 -25.72 1.52 12.67
C ALA A 102 -24.29 1.56 13.21
N GLN A 103 -23.33 2.04 12.42
CA GLN A 103 -21.94 2.23 12.88
C GLN A 103 -21.85 3.28 13.99
N MET A 104 -22.58 4.39 13.87
CA MET A 104 -22.64 5.42 14.90
C MET A 104 -23.26 4.89 16.21
N ALA A 105 -24.34 4.10 16.12
CA ALA A 105 -24.98 3.49 17.30
C ALA A 105 -24.06 2.46 17.99
N ALA A 106 -23.36 1.63 17.21
CA ALA A 106 -22.37 0.69 17.74
C ALA A 106 -21.23 1.41 18.44
N ALA A 107 -20.63 2.42 17.78
CA ALA A 107 -19.54 3.22 18.36
C ALA A 107 -19.98 3.94 19.64
N LYS A 108 -21.22 4.42 19.72
CA LYS A 108 -21.76 5.00 20.96
C LYS A 108 -21.74 3.98 22.10
N THR A 109 -22.23 2.76 21.83
CA THR A 109 -22.29 1.67 22.80
C THR A 109 -20.89 1.30 23.30
N ASP A 110 -19.93 1.13 22.38
CA ASP A 110 -18.55 0.80 22.71
C ASP A 110 -17.86 1.90 23.53
N ARG A 111 -18.09 3.16 23.15
CA ARG A 111 -17.57 4.34 23.87
C ARG A 111 -18.12 4.43 25.29
N ASP A 112 -19.42 4.21 25.46
CA ASP A 112 -20.05 4.23 26.78
C ASP A 112 -19.51 3.07 27.64
N LYS A 113 -19.35 1.87 27.07
CA LYS A 113 -18.73 0.73 27.76
C LYS A 113 -17.29 1.04 28.21
N ALA A 114 -16.45 1.60 27.34
CA ALA A 114 -15.08 1.96 27.66
C ALA A 114 -15.01 2.99 28.81
N ARG A 115 -15.88 4.01 28.81
CA ARG A 115 -15.98 4.99 29.91
C ARG A 115 -16.30 4.34 31.25
N HIS A 116 -17.26 3.42 31.29
CA HIS A 116 -17.64 2.73 32.52
C HIS A 116 -16.55 1.78 33.03
N ALA A 117 -15.77 1.20 32.12
CA ALA A 117 -14.63 0.35 32.45
C ALA A 117 -13.37 1.15 32.86
N GLY A 118 -13.37 2.47 32.70
CA GLY A 118 -12.17 3.30 32.90
C GLY A 118 -11.10 3.08 31.83
N GLU A 119 -11.49 2.55 30.67
CA GLU A 119 -10.62 2.27 29.52
C GLU A 119 -10.52 3.49 28.58
N GLU A 120 -9.56 3.44 27.66
CA GLU A 120 -9.43 4.45 26.61
C GLU A 120 -10.68 4.44 25.72
N VAL A 121 -11.29 5.63 25.53
CA VAL A 121 -12.52 5.77 24.77
C VAL A 121 -12.20 5.76 23.27
N PRO A 122 -12.67 4.76 22.49
CA PRO A 122 -12.35 4.66 21.08
C PRO A 122 -12.93 5.85 20.29
N PRO A 123 -12.30 6.33 19.22
CA PRO A 123 -12.80 7.45 18.43
C PRO A 123 -14.14 7.12 17.74
N TRP A 124 -14.86 8.15 17.30
CA TRP A 124 -16.01 7.96 16.41
C TRP A 124 -15.53 7.44 15.04
N PRO A 125 -16.32 6.61 14.35
CA PRO A 125 -16.01 6.21 12.99
C PRO A 125 -16.00 7.45 12.10
N ALA A 126 -14.99 7.58 11.26
CA ALA A 126 -14.83 8.72 10.37
C ALA A 126 -15.53 8.53 9.01
N TRP A 127 -15.76 7.28 8.60
CA TRP A 127 -16.38 6.92 7.33
C TRP A 127 -17.12 5.57 7.42
N ASN A 128 -17.89 5.23 6.39
CA ASN A 128 -18.47 3.91 6.21
C ASN A 128 -17.44 2.95 5.59
N ASP A 129 -16.91 2.06 6.41
CA ASP A 129 -15.91 1.05 6.00
C ASP A 129 -16.28 0.21 4.77
N ALA A 130 -17.57 -0.10 4.56
CA ALA A 130 -18.00 -0.95 3.45
C ALA A 130 -17.90 -0.25 2.08
N THR A 131 -18.02 1.08 2.06
CA THR A 131 -18.04 1.86 0.82
C THR A 131 -16.80 2.71 0.64
N PHE A 132 -16.22 3.23 1.73
CA PHE A 132 -15.03 4.06 1.67
C PHE A 132 -13.77 3.29 1.25
N ARG A 133 -13.58 2.06 1.76
CA ARG A 133 -12.39 1.26 1.43
C ARG A 133 -12.28 0.94 -0.07
N PRO A 134 -13.32 0.41 -0.73
CA PRO A 134 -13.26 0.18 -2.18
C PRO A 134 -13.12 1.48 -2.98
N ALA A 135 -13.78 2.57 -2.56
CA ALA A 135 -13.63 3.88 -3.21
C ALA A 135 -12.18 4.42 -3.12
N LEU A 136 -11.56 4.34 -1.95
CA LEU A 136 -10.17 4.77 -1.77
C LEU A 136 -9.20 3.91 -2.60
N LEU A 137 -9.44 2.61 -2.70
CA LEU A 137 -8.63 1.73 -3.56
C LEU A 137 -8.82 2.03 -5.04
N ALA A 138 -10.06 2.21 -5.52
CA ALA A 138 -10.31 2.60 -6.91
C ALA A 138 -9.58 3.90 -7.28
N ALA A 139 -9.60 4.87 -6.37
CA ALA A 139 -8.97 6.16 -6.59
C ALA A 139 -7.43 6.11 -6.50
N SER A 140 -6.87 5.24 -5.64
CA SER A 140 -5.41 5.14 -5.41
C SER A 140 -4.71 4.11 -6.30
N ALA A 141 -5.41 3.06 -6.75
CA ALA A 141 -4.88 1.97 -7.55
C ALA A 141 -5.26 2.10 -9.03
N GLN A 142 -5.14 3.29 -9.60
CA GLN A 142 -5.63 3.60 -10.96
C GLN A 142 -5.05 2.67 -12.04
N THR A 143 -3.82 2.19 -11.87
CA THR A 143 -3.18 1.25 -12.80
C THR A 143 -3.79 -0.14 -12.79
N ALA A 144 -4.53 -0.52 -11.75
CA ALA A 144 -5.26 -1.78 -11.69
C ALA A 144 -6.52 -1.76 -12.57
N GLY A 145 -7.01 -0.58 -12.96
CA GLY A 145 -8.19 -0.44 -13.84
C GLY A 145 -9.50 -0.96 -13.23
N MET A 146 -9.55 -1.13 -11.91
CA MET A 146 -10.71 -1.66 -11.20
C MET A 146 -11.61 -0.54 -10.68
N SER A 147 -12.93 -0.70 -10.85
CA SER A 147 -13.93 0.20 -10.27
C SER A 147 -14.11 -0.02 -8.76
N GLU A 148 -14.84 0.86 -8.09
CA GLU A 148 -15.19 0.67 -6.67
C GLU A 148 -15.94 -0.66 -6.45
N GLN A 149 -16.83 -1.01 -7.37
CA GLN A 149 -17.59 -2.26 -7.29
C GLN A 149 -16.69 -3.49 -7.46
N ASP A 150 -15.72 -3.42 -8.38
CA ASP A 150 -14.75 -4.52 -8.58
C ASP A 150 -13.90 -4.70 -7.32
N TRP A 151 -13.47 -3.60 -6.69
CA TRP A 151 -12.75 -3.65 -5.42
C TRP A 151 -13.61 -4.21 -4.29
N ALA A 152 -14.89 -3.84 -4.21
CA ALA A 152 -15.79 -4.39 -3.20
C ALA A 152 -15.93 -5.92 -3.33
N VAL A 153 -16.08 -6.42 -4.56
CA VAL A 153 -16.11 -7.86 -4.84
C VAL A 153 -14.77 -8.52 -4.50
N MET A 154 -13.65 -7.93 -4.93
CA MET A 154 -12.33 -8.49 -4.69
C MET A 154 -12.00 -8.60 -3.20
N LEU A 155 -12.29 -7.55 -2.42
CA LEU A 155 -12.09 -7.54 -0.97
C LEU A 155 -13.01 -8.51 -0.23
N GLY A 156 -14.23 -8.74 -0.73
CA GLY A 156 -15.23 -9.59 -0.08
C GLY A 156 -15.09 -11.08 -0.40
N GLU A 157 -14.63 -11.41 -1.60
CA GLU A 157 -14.75 -12.78 -2.14
C GLU A 157 -13.41 -13.41 -2.52
N ARG A 158 -12.41 -12.61 -2.91
CA ARG A 158 -11.18 -13.13 -3.54
C ARG A 158 -9.93 -12.98 -2.69
N MET A 159 -10.00 -12.22 -1.60
CA MET A 159 -8.86 -11.95 -0.73
C MET A 159 -9.09 -12.54 0.65
N SER A 160 -8.04 -13.09 1.24
CA SER A 160 -8.04 -13.44 2.65
C SER A 160 -8.11 -12.20 3.54
N ALA A 161 -8.55 -12.37 4.78
CA ALA A 161 -8.59 -11.28 5.77
C ALA A 161 -7.20 -10.65 6.02
N GLY A 162 -6.12 -11.43 5.88
CA GLY A 162 -4.75 -10.95 6.01
C GLY A 162 -4.34 -10.04 4.85
N GLU A 163 -4.68 -10.42 3.62
CA GLU A 163 -4.40 -9.62 2.42
C GLU A 163 -5.21 -8.33 2.43
N VAL A 164 -6.51 -8.40 2.77
CA VAL A 164 -7.36 -7.22 2.91
C VAL A 164 -6.77 -6.24 3.93
N ARG A 165 -6.32 -6.74 5.08
CA ARG A 165 -5.68 -5.91 6.11
C ARG A 165 -4.37 -5.30 5.61
N GLY A 166 -3.52 -6.07 4.93
CA GLY A 166 -2.24 -5.60 4.41
C GLY A 166 -2.40 -4.54 3.33
N LEU A 167 -3.28 -4.78 2.35
CA LEU A 167 -3.58 -3.83 1.28
C LEU A 167 -4.20 -2.55 1.85
N TRP A 168 -5.14 -2.67 2.78
CA TRP A 168 -5.75 -1.52 3.44
C TRP A 168 -4.72 -0.71 4.23
N ALA A 169 -3.84 -1.37 4.99
CA ALA A 169 -2.78 -0.71 5.73
C ALA A 169 -1.83 0.07 4.79
N ALA A 170 -1.46 -0.50 3.64
CA ALA A 170 -0.65 0.20 2.64
C ALA A 170 -1.38 1.42 2.04
N CYS A 171 -2.67 1.27 1.73
CA CYS A 171 -3.50 2.35 1.18
C CYS A 171 -3.71 3.51 2.17
N VAL A 172 -3.96 3.18 3.44
CA VAL A 172 -4.00 4.15 4.55
C VAL A 172 -2.64 4.78 4.77
N ALA A 173 -1.55 4.01 4.68
CA ALA A 173 -0.21 4.53 4.87
C ALA A 173 0.13 5.60 3.84
N ILE A 174 -0.23 5.41 2.57
CA ILE A 174 0.10 6.38 1.51
C ILE A 174 -0.84 7.60 1.51
N ASN A 175 -2.10 7.43 1.94
CA ASN A 175 -3.11 8.49 1.88
C ASN A 175 -3.36 9.25 3.18
N LEU A 176 -3.26 8.60 4.34
CA LEU A 176 -3.68 9.15 5.63
C LEU A 176 -2.51 9.43 6.57
N THR A 177 -1.49 8.57 6.62
CA THR A 177 -0.42 8.69 7.62
C THR A 177 0.92 9.18 7.06
N GLY A 178 1.30 8.71 5.87
CA GLY A 178 2.57 9.01 5.19
C GLY A 178 2.65 10.41 4.60
N ARG A 179 1.60 11.22 4.76
CA ARG A 179 1.61 12.64 4.40
C ARG A 179 2.27 13.52 5.48
N ALA A 180 2.56 12.97 6.66
CA ALA A 180 3.30 13.62 7.74
C ALA A 180 4.81 13.39 7.62
N ALA A 181 5.43 13.98 6.59
CA ALA A 181 6.83 14.45 6.53
C ALA A 181 7.34 14.42 5.09
N GLU A 182 6.88 15.36 4.26
CA GLU A 182 7.93 16.07 3.53
C GLU A 182 8.84 16.68 4.61
N PRO A 183 10.18 16.54 4.54
CA PRO A 183 11.02 17.32 5.43
C PRO A 183 10.59 18.78 5.23
N VAL A 184 10.10 19.42 6.29
CA VAL A 184 9.90 20.86 6.28
C VAL A 184 11.29 21.43 6.04
N VAL A 185 11.61 21.70 4.77
CA VAL A 185 12.81 22.42 4.39
C VAL A 185 12.55 23.85 4.83
N LEU A 186 12.83 24.12 6.10
CA LEU A 186 12.95 25.48 6.59
C LEU A 186 14.05 26.13 5.73
N PRO A 187 13.74 27.14 4.90
CA PRO A 187 14.76 27.79 4.10
C PRO A 187 15.79 28.39 5.04
N LYS A 188 17.02 27.86 5.02
CA LYS A 188 18.16 28.49 5.70
C LYS A 188 18.44 29.81 4.97
N GLY A 189 18.18 30.94 5.64
CA GLY A 189 18.52 32.26 5.09
C GLY A 189 17.74 33.46 5.62
N TRP A 190 16.73 33.29 6.48
CA TRP A 190 16.02 34.43 7.04
C TRP A 190 16.72 35.02 8.27
N THR A 191 17.93 35.53 8.09
CA THR A 191 18.48 36.56 8.97
C THR A 191 17.88 37.90 8.56
N ARG A 192 16.99 38.44 9.41
CA ARG A 192 16.66 39.86 9.40
C ARG A 192 17.95 40.65 9.59
N THR A 193 18.45 41.30 8.55
CA THR A 193 19.35 42.44 8.73
C THR A 193 18.52 43.62 9.19
N SER A 194 18.43 43.78 10.50
CA SER A 194 18.15 45.07 11.13
C SER A 194 19.48 45.79 11.33
N SER A 195 19.77 46.80 10.51
CA SER A 195 20.64 47.97 10.75
C SER A 195 20.60 48.86 9.52
#